data_AF-A0A2D5XKL8-F1
#
_entry.id   AF-A0A2D5XKL8-F1
#
_cell.length_a   1.000
_cell.length_b   1.000
_cell.length_c   1.000
_cell.angle_alpha   90.00
_cell.angle_beta   90.00
_cell.angle_gamma   90.00
#
_symmetry.space_group_name_H-M   'P 1'
#
loop_
_entity.id
_entity.type
_entity.pdbx_description
1 polymer ?
#
loop_
_entity_poly.entity_id
_entity_poly.type
_entity_poly.pdbx_seq_one_letter_code
_entity_poly.pdbx_strand_id
1 'polypeptide(L)' 'EYSCFVELTAREERGVDYEICARRKATSRVSVIAPHGDGIEPETSRIAENIAGAKFSLYLFSGAQT' A
#
# COMPACT_ATOMS: atom_id res chain seq x y z
N GLU A 1 -1.32 -17.18 -1.73
CA GLU A 1 -0.34 -16.89 -0.66
C GLU A 1 1.06 -17.02 -1.23
N TYR A 2 1.99 -16.14 -0.82
CA TYR A 2 3.32 -16.01 -1.39
C TYR A 2 4.36 -15.87 -0.28
N SER A 3 5.55 -16.47 -0.45
CA SER A 3 6.59 -16.47 0.58
C SER A 3 7.37 -15.15 0.63
N CYS A 4 7.36 -14.39 -0.45
CA CYS A 4 7.97 -13.07 -0.53
C CYS A 4 7.39 -12.24 -1.69
N PHE A 5 7.70 -10.94 -1.70
CA PHE A 5 7.25 -10.02 -2.75
C PHE A 5 7.75 -10.42 -4.15
N VAL A 6 8.97 -10.96 -4.26
CA VAL A 6 9.51 -11.43 -5.55
C VAL A 6 8.63 -12.53 -6.15
N GLU A 7 8.18 -13.48 -5.33
CA GLU A 7 7.28 -14.55 -5.76
C GLU A 7 5.92 -14.01 -6.19
N LEU A 8 5.36 -13.04 -5.45
CA LEU A 8 4.10 -12.38 -5.79
C LEU A 8 4.20 -11.70 -7.17
N THR A 9 5.23 -10.86 -7.38
CA THR A 9 5.40 -10.13 -8.64
C THR A 9 5.70 -11.01 -9.87
N ALA A 10 6.07 -12.27 -9.64
CA ALA A 10 6.25 -13.24 -10.73
C ALA A 10 4.94 -13.90 -11.17
N ARG A 11 3.86 -13.76 -10.39
CA ARG A 11 2.57 -14.43 -10.60
C ARG A 11 1.41 -13.46 -10.78
N GLU A 12 1.51 -12.25 -10.25
CA GLU A 12 0.46 -11.23 -10.26
C GLU A 12 0.89 -10.01 -11.09
N GLU A 13 -0.07 -9.33 -11.70
CA GLU A 13 0.16 -8.15 -12.53
C GLU A 13 -0.18 -6.86 -11.77
N ARG A 14 0.81 -5.96 -11.67
CA ARG A 14 0.58 -4.62 -11.10
C ARG A 14 -0.38 -3.82 -11.99
N GLY A 15 -1.36 -3.17 -11.37
CA GLY A 15 -2.41 -2.41 -12.05
C GLY A 15 -3.62 -3.27 -12.41
N VAL A 16 -3.53 -4.59 -12.26
CA VAL A 16 -4.64 -5.54 -12.41
C VAL A 16 -4.96 -6.17 -11.06
N ASP A 17 -4.01 -6.88 -10.47
CA ASP A 17 -4.21 -7.68 -9.25
C ASP A 17 -3.80 -6.90 -7.98
N TYR A 18 -2.88 -5.95 -8.11
CA TYR A 18 -2.42 -5.11 -7.00
C TYR A 18 -1.91 -3.74 -7.46
N GLU A 19 -1.83 -2.78 -6.53
CA GLU A 19 -1.23 -1.46 -6.75
C GLU A 19 -0.26 -1.08 -5.62
N ILE A 20 0.70 -0.19 -5.93
CA ILE A 20 1.63 0.41 -4.96
C ILE A 20 1.57 1.93 -5.05
N CYS A 21 1.18 2.58 -3.96
CA CYS A 21 1.22 4.03 -3.83
C CYS A 21 2.31 4.43 -2.82
N ALA A 22 3.32 5.17 -3.28
CA ALA A 22 4.38 5.69 -2.43
C ALA A 22 4.44 7.22 -2.54
N ARG A 23 4.20 7.91 -1.42
CA ARG A 23 4.23 9.38 -1.34
C ARG A 23 5.22 9.80 -0.28
N ARG A 24 6.36 10.35 -0.70
CA ARG A 24 7.35 10.92 0.22
C ARG A 24 7.04 12.39 0.52
N LYS A 25 7.06 12.77 1.79
CA LYS A 25 7.01 14.16 2.24
C LYS A 25 8.39 14.61 2.70
N ALA A 26 8.97 15.61 2.04
CA ALA A 26 10.34 16.07 2.30
C ALA A 26 10.57 16.51 3.76
N THR A 27 9.53 17.05 4.41
CA THR A 27 9.58 17.52 5.80
C THR A 27 9.26 16.44 6.83
N SER A 28 8.83 15.26 6.40
CA SER A 28 8.34 14.24 7.32
C SER A 28 9.41 13.22 7.70
N ARG A 29 9.51 12.95 9.00
CA ARG A 29 10.37 11.90 9.58
C ARG A 29 9.63 10.59 9.83
N VAL A 30 8.33 10.55 9.58
CA VAL A 30 7.45 9.39 9.82
C VAL A 30 6.79 8.99 8.51
N SER A 31 6.67 7.68 8.30
CA SER A 31 5.86 7.11 7.23
C SER A 31 4.74 6.28 7.81
N VAL A 32 3.53 6.47 7.31
CA VAL A 32 2.41 5.56 7.52
C VAL A 32 2.53 4.47 6.46
N ILE A 33 2.37 3.22 6.88
CA ILE A 33 2.58 2.06 5.99
C ILE A 33 1.40 1.12 6.16
N ALA A 34 0.75 0.75 5.06
CA ALA A 34 -0.19 -0.36 5.03
C ALA A 34 0.29 -1.37 3.96
N PRO A 35 0.91 -2.49 4.37
CA PRO A 35 1.31 -3.53 3.43
C PRO A 35 0.13 -4.35 2.93
N HIS A 36 -1.05 -4.26 3.57
CA HIS A 36 -2.24 -5.05 3.28
C HIS A 36 -3.46 -4.17 2.96
N GLY A 37 -3.32 -3.24 2.02
CA GLY A 37 -4.37 -2.32 1.59
C GLY A 37 -5.56 -2.98 0.88
N ASP A 38 -6.72 -2.32 0.98
CA ASP A 38 -7.96 -2.57 0.24
C ASP A 38 -8.41 -4.05 0.23
N GLY A 39 -8.28 -4.74 -0.91
CA GLY A 39 -8.77 -6.11 -1.10
C GLY A 39 -8.10 -7.17 -0.21
N ILE A 40 -7.07 -6.80 0.57
CA ILE A 40 -6.34 -7.69 1.47
C ILE A 40 -6.89 -7.56 2.90
N GLU A 41 -6.74 -6.39 3.52
CA GLU A 41 -7.38 -6.03 4.78
C GLU A 41 -8.26 -4.78 4.54
N PRO A 42 -9.59 -4.93 4.50
CA PRO A 42 -10.50 -3.82 4.18
C PRO A 42 -10.26 -2.59 5.06
N GLU A 43 -10.49 -1.41 4.47
CA GLU A 43 -10.38 -0.09 5.10
C GLU A 43 -8.96 0.37 5.48
N THR A 44 -7.94 -0.50 5.48
CA THR A 44 -6.58 -0.14 5.90
C THR A 44 -5.97 0.94 4.99
N SER A 45 -6.20 0.88 3.67
CA SER A 45 -5.78 1.93 2.73
C SER A 45 -6.37 3.28 3.13
N ARG A 46 -7.70 3.36 3.30
CA ARG A 46 -8.39 4.60 3.67
C ARG A 46 -7.90 5.15 5.01
N ILE A 47 -7.70 4.29 6.00
CA ILE A 47 -7.17 4.69 7.32
C ILE A 47 -5.74 5.22 7.18
N ALA A 48 -4.87 4.51 6.48
CA ALA A 48 -3.47 4.92 6.29
C ALA A 48 -3.36 6.24 5.51
N GLU A 49 -4.18 6.43 4.47
CA GLU A 49 -4.26 7.71 3.75
C GLU A 49 -4.70 8.86 4.65
N ASN A 50 -5.74 8.65 5.47
CA ASN A 50 -6.26 9.66 6.38
C ASN A 50 -5.24 10.03 7.47
N ILE A 51 -4.52 9.04 8.03
CA ILE A 51 -3.46 9.31 9.00
C ILE A 51 -2.31 10.06 8.34
N ALA A 52 -1.87 9.64 7.15
CA ALA A 52 -0.76 10.27 6.45
C ALA A 52 -1.08 11.71 6.08
N GLY A 53 -2.26 11.93 5.48
CA GLY A 53 -2.78 13.23 5.06
C GLY A 53 -1.71 14.09 4.39
N ALA A 54 -1.59 15.33 4.85
CA ALA A 54 -0.56 16.26 4.39
C ALA A 54 0.77 16.18 5.19
N LYS A 55 0.80 15.44 6.31
CA LYS A 55 1.86 15.52 7.33
C LYS A 55 2.91 14.42 7.23
N PHE A 56 2.50 13.20 6.90
CA PHE A 56 3.39 12.05 6.88
C PHE A 56 3.62 11.51 5.47
N SER A 57 4.75 10.84 5.29
CA SER A 57 4.95 10.02 4.10
C SER A 57 3.99 8.81 4.15
N LEU A 58 3.70 8.23 2.99
CA LEU A 58 2.81 7.08 2.86
C LEU A 58 3.45 6.02 1.99
N TYR A 59 3.27 4.76 2.39
CA TYR A 59 3.41 3.59 1.53
C TYR A 59 2.16 2.73 1.65
N LEU A 60 1.54 2.40 0.51
CA LEU A 60 0.45 1.45 0.39
C LEU A 60 0.84 0.37 -0.60
N PHE A 61 0.64 -0.88 -0.21
CA PHE A 61 0.46 -1.99 -1.12
C PHE A 61 -1.00 -2.43 -0.99
N SER A 62 -1.77 -2.41 -2.06
CA SER A 62 -3.18 -2.77 -2.04
C SER A 62 -3.48 -3.87 -3.03
N GLY A 63 -4.30 -4.84 -2.61
CA GLY A 63 -4.91 -5.79 -3.54
C GLY A 63 -6.08 -5.14 -4.27
N ALA A 64 -6.35 -5.58 -5.49
CA ALA A 64 -7.53 -5.16 -6.23
C ALA A 64 -8.81 -5.49 -5.43
N GLN A 65 -9.78 -4.57 -5.43
CA GLN A 65 -11.11 -4.87 -4.92
C GLN A 65 -11.87 -5.66 -5.99
N THR A 66 -12.37 -6.84 -5.65
CA THR A 66 -13.29 -7.64 -6.48
C THR A 66 -14.67 -7.02 -6.57
#